data_AF-A0A194PU73-F1
#
_entry.id   AF-A0A194PU73-F1
#
_cell.length_a   1.000
_cell.length_b   1.000
_cell.length_c   1.000
_cell.angle_alpha   90.00
_cell.angle_beta   90.00
_cell.angle_gamma   90.00
#
_symmetry.space_group_name_H-M   'P 1'
#
loop_
_entity.id
_entity.type
_entity.pdbx_description
1 polymer ?
#
loop_
_entity_poly.entity_id
_entity_poly.type
_entity_poly.pdbx_seq_one_letter_code
_entity_poly.pdbx_strand_id
1 'polypeptide(L)'
;MVYTRPTSVPYPNVWHRFTVRRHGTTASLRVQDLTEDKYDAALALLSKHFTADEPPCKYIGVNNYPTAVSELENLWRKTMKDRLSVVCVEDKDDGSSVLVGVNVLTVVCKDDKDEPFKTDDKIWAKLFGAVDLVGRSVDIFEYYGVDSYLTAYGLVVAPEWRGCHIGKEILKAR
;
A
#
# COMPACT_ATOMS: atom_id res chain seq x y z
N MET A 1 8.72 17.57 -8.22
CA MET A 1 9.31 16.83 -9.37
C MET A 1 8.78 15.42 -9.29
N VAL A 2 8.05 14.90 -10.29
CA VAL A 2 7.45 13.57 -10.16
C VAL A 2 8.56 12.51 -10.13
N TYR A 3 8.70 11.81 -9.00
CA TYR A 3 9.67 10.72 -8.87
C TYR A 3 9.41 9.65 -9.92
N THR A 4 10.48 9.15 -10.54
CA THR A 4 10.40 8.04 -11.51
C THR A 4 11.35 6.94 -11.08
N ARG A 5 10.85 5.70 -10.95
CA ARG A 5 11.68 4.53 -10.64
C ARG A 5 12.82 4.41 -11.67
N PRO A 6 14.09 4.29 -11.24
CA PRO A 6 15.20 4.14 -12.17
C PRO A 6 15.05 2.89 -13.03
N THR A 7 15.30 3.01 -14.35
CA THR A 7 15.20 1.90 -15.31
C THR A 7 16.29 0.83 -15.10
N SER A 8 17.35 1.17 -14.37
CA SER A 8 18.41 0.24 -13.96
C SER A 8 17.97 -0.78 -12.92
N VAL A 9 16.85 -0.54 -12.22
CA VAL A 9 16.31 -1.46 -11.22
C VAL A 9 15.42 -2.48 -11.93
N PRO A 10 15.72 -3.79 -11.89
CA PRO A 10 14.90 -4.82 -12.52
C PRO A 10 13.45 -4.75 -12.07
N TYR A 11 12.50 -5.01 -12.97
CA TYR A 11 11.08 -5.05 -12.66
C TYR A 11 10.38 -6.18 -13.45
N PRO A 12 9.61 -7.07 -12.79
CA PRO A 12 9.47 -7.17 -11.34
C PRO A 12 10.70 -7.75 -10.66
N ASN A 13 10.97 -7.32 -9.43
CA ASN A 13 12.00 -7.87 -8.55
C ASN A 13 11.39 -8.55 -7.33
N VAL A 14 12.09 -9.59 -6.82
CA VAL A 14 11.78 -10.20 -5.53
C VAL A 14 12.70 -9.58 -4.48
N TRP A 15 12.12 -8.91 -3.50
CA TRP A 15 12.84 -8.14 -2.49
C TRP A 15 13.13 -8.95 -1.23
N HIS A 16 12.24 -9.91 -0.91
CA HIS A 16 12.36 -10.70 0.32
C HIS A 16 11.71 -12.07 0.16
N ARG A 17 12.27 -13.10 0.81
CA ARG A 17 11.71 -14.46 0.87
C ARG A 17 11.75 -14.96 2.30
N PHE A 18 10.68 -15.62 2.73
CA PHE A 18 10.56 -16.14 4.09
C PHE A 18 9.56 -17.29 4.14
N THR A 19 9.57 -18.03 5.24
CA THR A 19 8.61 -19.10 5.49
C THR A 19 7.84 -18.81 6.77
N VAL A 20 6.58 -19.25 6.82
CA VAL A 20 5.76 -19.18 8.03
C VAL A 20 5.13 -20.54 8.29
N ARG A 21 4.95 -20.87 9.57
CA ARG A 21 4.23 -22.08 9.97
C ARG A 21 2.79 -21.70 10.32
N ARG A 22 1.83 -22.34 9.66
CA ARG A 22 0.40 -22.07 9.81
C ARG A 22 -0.39 -23.38 9.77
N HIS A 23 -1.23 -23.61 10.78
CA HIS A 23 -2.06 -24.82 10.91
C HIS A 23 -1.28 -26.14 10.74
N GLY A 24 -0.03 -26.18 11.20
CA GLY A 24 0.84 -27.35 11.07
C GLY A 24 1.65 -27.43 9.77
N THR A 25 1.29 -26.66 8.75
CA THR A 25 1.94 -26.62 7.43
C THR A 25 2.92 -25.45 7.34
N THR A 26 4.01 -25.62 6.58
CA THR A 26 4.94 -24.54 6.23
C THR A 26 4.51 -23.94 4.90
N ALA A 27 4.33 -22.62 4.86
CA ALA A 27 4.09 -21.87 3.65
C ALA A 27 5.34 -21.08 3.26
N SER A 28 5.72 -21.14 1.98
CA SER A 28 6.80 -20.36 1.40
C SER A 28 6.25 -19.08 0.80
N LEU A 29 6.75 -17.93 1.24
CA LEU A 29 6.28 -16.63 0.80
C LEU A 29 7.42 -15.78 0.25
N ARG A 30 7.04 -14.82 -0.59
CA ARG A 30 7.94 -13.79 -1.09
C ARG A 30 7.26 -12.44 -1.15
N VAL A 31 8.02 -11.40 -0.85
CA VAL A 31 7.66 -10.01 -1.13
C VAL A 31 8.33 -9.60 -2.43
N GLN A 32 7.54 -9.10 -3.37
CA GLN A 32 7.98 -8.71 -4.71
C GLN A 32 7.27 -7.44 -5.16
N ASP A 33 7.76 -6.85 -6.25
CA ASP A 33 7.04 -5.79 -6.94
C ASP A 33 5.59 -6.22 -7.28
N LEU A 34 4.65 -5.31 -7.08
CA LEU A 34 3.28 -5.45 -7.55
C LEU A 34 3.26 -5.27 -9.07
N THR A 35 2.86 -6.31 -9.78
CA THR A 35 2.74 -6.30 -11.25
C THR A 35 1.32 -5.98 -11.71
N GLU A 36 1.19 -5.48 -12.94
CA GLU A 36 -0.08 -5.00 -13.52
C GLU A 36 -1.18 -6.08 -13.52
N ASP A 37 -0.83 -7.35 -13.75
CA ASP A 37 -1.75 -8.50 -13.69
C ASP A 37 -2.36 -8.72 -12.29
N LYS A 38 -1.79 -8.13 -11.23
CA LYS A 38 -2.27 -8.25 -9.84
C LYS A 38 -2.97 -6.99 -9.33
N TYR A 39 -3.08 -5.92 -10.12
CA TYR A 39 -3.68 -4.67 -9.67
C TYR A 39 -5.12 -4.84 -9.19
N ASP A 40 -5.96 -5.56 -9.94
CA ASP A 40 -7.36 -5.74 -9.56
C ASP A 40 -7.51 -6.63 -8.30
N ALA A 41 -6.69 -7.68 -8.18
CA ALA A 41 -6.67 -8.51 -6.99
C ALA A 41 -6.19 -7.72 -5.75
N ALA A 42 -5.18 -6.88 -5.92
CA ALA A 42 -4.66 -6.01 -4.86
C ALA A 42 -5.69 -4.97 -4.43
N LEU A 43 -6.38 -4.36 -5.39
CA LEU A 43 -7.45 -3.40 -5.12
C LEU A 43 -8.61 -4.06 -4.38
N ALA A 44 -9.05 -5.24 -4.82
CA ALA A 44 -10.12 -5.98 -4.15
C ALA A 44 -9.76 -6.29 -2.69
N LEU A 45 -8.49 -6.64 -2.42
CA LEU A 45 -8.01 -6.89 -1.05
C LEU A 45 -8.04 -5.62 -0.19
N LEU A 46 -7.60 -4.48 -0.74
CA LEU A 46 -7.66 -3.17 -0.06
C LEU A 46 -9.11 -2.73 0.20
N SER A 47 -9.93 -2.65 -0.84
CA SER A 47 -11.32 -2.20 -0.74
C SER A 47 -12.15 -3.04 0.22
N LYS A 48 -11.87 -4.35 0.31
CA LYS A 48 -12.61 -5.26 1.19
C LYS A 48 -12.12 -5.26 2.64
N HIS A 49 -10.80 -5.25 2.85
CA HIS A 49 -10.23 -5.50 4.17
C HIS A 49 -9.53 -4.29 4.79
N PHE A 50 -8.88 -3.45 3.99
CA PHE A 50 -8.23 -2.24 4.51
C PHE A 50 -9.28 -1.24 5.00
N THR A 51 -10.27 -0.91 4.17
CA THR A 51 -11.31 0.08 4.51
C THR A 51 -12.17 -0.32 5.73
N ALA A 52 -12.30 -1.62 5.99
CA ALA A 52 -13.06 -2.15 7.12
C ALA A 52 -12.32 -2.04 8.45
N ASP A 53 -10.98 -2.09 8.42
CA ASP A 53 -10.14 -2.22 9.61
C ASP A 53 -9.28 -0.98 9.89
N GLU A 54 -8.95 -0.19 8.87
CA GLU A 54 -8.11 1.01 9.01
C GLU A 54 -8.86 2.11 9.78
N PRO A 55 -8.25 2.76 10.80
CA PRO A 55 -9.02 3.54 11.76
C PRO A 55 -9.78 4.73 11.15
N PRO A 56 -9.15 5.67 10.40
CA PRO A 56 -9.89 6.67 9.62
C PRO A 56 -11.06 6.08 8.82
N CYS A 57 -10.84 5.06 7.99
CA CYS A 57 -11.88 4.46 7.15
C CYS A 57 -13.04 3.90 7.97
N LYS A 58 -12.72 3.13 9.01
CA LYS A 58 -13.70 2.46 9.88
C LYS A 58 -14.54 3.45 10.68
N TYR A 59 -13.91 4.44 11.31
CA TYR A 59 -14.61 5.37 12.20
C TYR A 59 -15.33 6.49 11.46
N ILE A 60 -14.87 6.87 10.27
CA ILE A 60 -15.64 7.74 9.36
C ILE A 60 -16.79 6.95 8.73
N GLY A 61 -16.67 5.63 8.62
CA GLY A 61 -17.65 4.76 7.97
C GLY A 61 -17.61 4.91 6.45
N VAL A 62 -16.41 5.02 5.86
CA VAL A 62 -16.18 5.31 4.43
C VAL A 62 -16.94 4.34 3.52
N ASN A 63 -17.06 3.08 3.92
CA ASN A 63 -17.80 2.05 3.17
C ASN A 63 -19.31 2.35 3.01
N ASN A 64 -19.87 3.31 3.75
CA ASN A 64 -21.25 3.79 3.56
C ASN A 64 -21.37 4.86 2.46
N TYR A 65 -20.26 5.30 1.88
CA TYR A 65 -20.18 6.43 0.95
C TYR A 65 -19.48 6.02 -0.35
N PRO A 66 -20.22 5.60 -1.39
CA PRO A 66 -19.65 5.07 -2.63
C PRO A 66 -18.67 6.02 -3.32
N THR A 67 -18.91 7.33 -3.27
CA THR A 67 -18.01 8.34 -3.85
C THR A 67 -16.64 8.34 -3.16
N ALA A 68 -16.60 8.32 -1.82
CA ALA A 68 -15.35 8.27 -1.06
C ALA A 68 -14.58 6.95 -1.28
N VAL A 69 -15.29 5.82 -1.42
CA VAL A 69 -14.67 4.53 -1.80
C VAL A 69 -14.05 4.63 -3.20
N SER A 70 -14.78 5.18 -4.17
CA SER A 70 -14.29 5.37 -5.54
C SER A 70 -13.04 6.26 -5.60
N GLU A 71 -13.01 7.35 -4.84
CA GLU A 71 -11.83 8.23 -4.74
C GLU A 71 -10.61 7.51 -4.14
N LEU A 72 -10.82 6.71 -3.11
CA LEU A 72 -9.75 5.91 -2.50
C LEU A 72 -9.22 4.82 -3.45
N GLU A 73 -10.11 4.16 -4.18
CA GLU A 73 -9.72 3.21 -5.23
C GLU A 73 -8.96 3.88 -6.37
N ASN A 74 -9.40 5.07 -6.79
CA ASN A 74 -8.71 5.86 -7.80
C ASN A 74 -7.31 6.29 -7.33
N LEU A 75 -7.15 6.67 -6.05
CA LEU A 75 -5.85 6.94 -5.46
C LEU A 75 -4.94 5.71 -5.58
N TRP A 76 -5.38 4.54 -5.09
CA TRP A 76 -4.59 3.31 -5.18
C TRP A 76 -4.24 2.92 -6.61
N ARG A 77 -5.21 2.94 -7.54
CA ARG A 77 -4.97 2.63 -8.96
C ARG A 77 -3.97 3.56 -9.62
N LYS A 78 -3.97 4.85 -9.26
CA LYS A 78 -2.98 5.82 -9.77
C LYS A 78 -1.60 5.50 -9.19
N THR A 79 -1.49 5.35 -7.88
CA THR A 79 -0.21 5.09 -7.19
C THR A 79 0.45 3.78 -7.61
N MET A 80 -0.32 2.71 -7.83
CA MET A 80 0.25 1.42 -8.26
C MET A 80 1.04 1.54 -9.59
N LYS A 81 0.69 2.50 -10.45
CA LYS A 81 1.39 2.74 -11.74
C LYS A 81 2.81 3.27 -11.58
N ASP A 82 3.18 3.78 -10.40
CA ASP A 82 4.54 4.24 -10.12
C ASP A 82 5.54 3.08 -10.08
N ARG A 83 5.05 1.82 -10.10
CA ARG A 83 5.86 0.59 -10.01
C ARG A 83 6.74 0.56 -8.76
N LEU A 84 6.22 1.07 -7.65
CA LEU A 84 6.90 1.06 -6.34
C LEU A 84 6.21 0.16 -5.32
N SER A 85 4.91 -0.09 -5.52
CA SER A 85 4.12 -0.90 -4.60
C SER A 85 4.59 -2.34 -4.58
N VAL A 86 4.48 -2.99 -3.42
CA VAL A 86 4.91 -4.38 -3.22
C VAL A 86 3.76 -5.27 -2.80
N VAL A 87 3.86 -6.55 -3.14
CA VAL A 87 2.94 -7.60 -2.69
C VAL A 87 3.67 -8.72 -2.01
N CYS A 88 3.02 -9.32 -1.03
CA CYS A 88 3.38 -10.64 -0.52
C CYS A 88 2.54 -11.70 -1.24
N VAL A 89 3.19 -12.72 -1.76
CA VAL A 89 2.54 -13.89 -2.34
C VAL A 89 3.02 -15.17 -1.67
N GLU A 90 2.14 -16.16 -1.59
CA GLU A 90 2.48 -17.53 -1.24
C GLU A 90 2.77 -18.32 -2.52
N ASP A 91 3.92 -18.97 -2.57
CA ASP A 91 4.30 -19.88 -3.66
C ASP A 91 3.64 -21.25 -3.44
N LYS A 92 2.96 -21.77 -4.47
CA LYS A 92 2.32 -23.09 -4.47
C LYS A 92 3.17 -24.13 -5.20
N ASP A 93 2.99 -25.40 -4.83
CA ASP A 93 3.75 -26.52 -5.40
C ASP A 93 3.49 -26.71 -6.90
N ASP A 94 2.33 -26.27 -7.40
CA ASP A 94 1.97 -26.29 -8.82
C ASP A 94 2.59 -25.14 -9.64
N GLY A 95 3.44 -24.32 -9.00
CA GLY A 95 4.09 -23.16 -9.59
C GLY A 95 3.23 -21.90 -9.63
N SER A 96 1.96 -21.97 -9.18
CA SER A 96 1.11 -20.80 -9.02
C SER A 96 1.47 -19.99 -7.77
N SER A 97 0.92 -18.78 -7.66
CA SER A 97 1.10 -17.95 -6.47
C SER A 97 -0.20 -17.27 -6.05
N VAL A 98 -0.45 -17.19 -4.76
CA VAL A 98 -1.65 -16.56 -4.18
C VAL A 98 -1.29 -15.25 -3.52
N LEU A 99 -2.06 -14.20 -3.77
CA LEU A 99 -1.87 -12.89 -3.13
C LEU A 99 -2.23 -12.96 -1.65
N VAL A 100 -1.28 -12.61 -0.78
CA VAL A 100 -1.42 -12.66 0.68
C VAL A 100 -1.54 -11.27 1.29
N GLY A 101 -0.85 -10.28 0.73
CA GLY A 101 -0.88 -8.93 1.24
C GLY A 101 -0.34 -7.94 0.23
N VAL A 102 -0.68 -6.67 0.42
CA VAL A 102 -0.34 -5.57 -0.48
C VAL A 102 0.11 -4.39 0.36
N ASN A 103 1.09 -3.66 -0.14
CA ASN A 103 1.40 -2.34 0.36
C ASN A 103 1.55 -1.35 -0.81
N VAL A 104 0.67 -0.35 -0.84
CA VAL A 104 0.66 0.68 -1.88
C VAL A 104 1.63 1.78 -1.50
N LEU A 105 2.66 1.98 -2.33
CA LEU A 105 3.82 2.82 -2.06
C LEU A 105 3.96 3.93 -3.10
N THR A 106 4.43 5.09 -2.66
CA THR A 106 4.84 6.20 -3.52
C THR A 106 6.04 6.92 -2.89
N VAL A 107 6.67 7.82 -3.64
CA VAL A 107 7.75 8.68 -3.14
C VAL A 107 7.23 10.11 -3.11
N VAL A 108 7.46 10.79 -1.99
CA VAL A 108 7.22 12.24 -1.87
C VAL A 108 8.56 12.94 -2.04
N CYS A 109 8.60 13.96 -2.89
CA CYS A 109 9.77 14.81 -3.10
C CYS A 109 9.55 16.20 -2.50
N LYS A 110 10.61 16.81 -1.99
CA LYS A 110 10.58 18.16 -1.39
C LYS A 110 10.09 19.24 -2.36
N ASP A 111 10.43 19.07 -3.64
CA ASP A 111 10.04 19.97 -4.73
C ASP A 111 8.69 19.58 -5.35
N ASP A 112 7.91 18.71 -4.73
CA ASP A 112 6.53 18.49 -5.15
C ASP A 112 5.71 19.72 -4.82
N LYS A 113 4.93 20.18 -5.82
CA LYS A 113 4.04 21.31 -5.61
C LYS A 113 3.02 20.90 -4.56
N ASP A 114 3.01 21.64 -3.46
CA ASP A 114 1.98 21.49 -2.43
C ASP A 114 0.67 22.07 -2.99
N GLU A 115 0.02 21.32 -3.86
CA GLU A 115 -1.30 21.66 -4.37
C GLU A 115 -2.31 21.37 -3.27
N PRO A 116 -3.10 22.37 -2.83
CA PRO A 116 -4.12 22.13 -1.84
C PRO A 116 -5.07 21.05 -2.34
N PHE A 117 -5.25 20.01 -1.55
CA PHE A 117 -6.23 18.98 -1.85
C PHE A 117 -7.62 19.62 -1.91
N LYS A 118 -8.28 19.51 -3.08
CA LYS A 118 -9.60 20.09 -3.34
C LYS A 118 -10.58 18.99 -3.70
N THR A 119 -11.65 18.88 -2.93
CA THR A 119 -12.79 18.02 -3.23
C THR A 119 -14.06 18.62 -2.64
N ASP A 120 -15.19 18.43 -3.32
CA ASP A 120 -16.51 18.75 -2.81
C ASP A 120 -17.10 17.61 -1.96
N ASP A 121 -16.48 16.41 -1.99
CA ASP A 121 -16.86 15.28 -1.16
C ASP A 121 -16.34 15.46 0.28
N LYS A 122 -17.27 15.77 1.19
CA LYS A 122 -16.97 16.00 2.62
C LYS A 122 -16.42 14.76 3.33
N ILE A 123 -16.76 13.56 2.89
CA ILE A 123 -16.26 12.31 3.50
C ILE A 123 -14.84 12.07 3.03
N TRP A 124 -14.58 12.25 1.74
CA TRP A 124 -13.23 12.18 1.19
C TRP A 124 -12.31 13.25 1.81
N ALA A 125 -12.80 14.48 1.98
CA ALA A 125 -12.09 15.55 2.68
C ALA A 125 -11.75 15.20 4.13
N LYS A 126 -12.66 14.55 4.87
CA LYS A 126 -12.40 14.09 6.23
C LYS A 126 -11.33 13.01 6.28
N LEU A 127 -11.42 12.01 5.40
CA LEU A 127 -10.45 10.91 5.35
C LEU A 127 -9.05 11.44 5.00
N PHE A 128 -8.94 12.18 3.88
CA PHE A 128 -7.66 12.73 3.44
C PHE A 128 -7.11 13.73 4.46
N GLY A 129 -7.96 14.62 4.99
CA GLY A 129 -7.55 15.62 5.99
C GLY A 129 -7.04 15.00 7.30
N ALA A 130 -7.59 13.86 7.74
CA ALA A 130 -7.10 13.16 8.92
C ALA A 130 -5.68 12.59 8.70
N VAL A 131 -5.43 12.01 7.53
CA VAL A 131 -4.11 11.46 7.18
C VAL A 131 -3.09 12.58 6.95
N ASP A 132 -3.48 13.63 6.24
CA ASP A 132 -2.64 14.78 5.92
C ASP A 132 -2.22 15.56 7.18
N LEU A 133 -3.14 15.76 8.13
CA LEU A 133 -2.85 16.39 9.42
C LEU A 133 -1.72 15.67 10.17
N VAL A 134 -1.77 14.33 10.21
CA VAL A 134 -0.73 13.52 10.86
C VAL A 134 0.56 13.53 10.04
N GLY A 135 0.46 13.41 8.71
CA GLY A 135 1.60 13.41 7.80
C GLY A 135 2.42 14.70 7.85
N ARG A 136 1.77 15.85 8.05
CA ARG A 136 2.40 17.17 8.16
C ARG A 136 2.85 17.53 9.58
N SER A 137 2.63 16.66 10.56
CA SER A 137 3.02 16.94 11.97
C SER A 137 4.53 17.00 12.19
N VAL A 138 5.31 16.46 11.26
CA VAL A 138 6.77 16.49 11.24
C VAL A 138 7.23 16.83 9.82
N ASP A 139 8.11 17.82 9.69
CA ASP A 139 8.82 18.04 8.43
C ASP A 139 9.89 16.94 8.28
N ILE A 140 9.58 15.88 7.54
CA ILE A 140 10.47 14.74 7.31
C ILE A 140 11.73 15.18 6.55
N PHE A 141 11.62 16.15 5.66
CA PHE A 141 12.74 16.63 4.85
C PHE A 141 13.76 17.37 5.72
N GLU A 142 13.29 18.29 6.57
CA GLU A 142 14.15 19.01 7.51
C GLU A 142 14.70 18.05 8.58
N TYR A 143 13.85 17.21 9.17
CA TYR A 143 14.23 16.35 10.28
C TYR A 143 15.32 15.33 9.91
N TYR A 144 15.23 14.73 8.72
CA TYR A 144 16.21 13.74 8.25
C TYR A 144 17.24 14.29 7.26
N GLY A 145 17.11 15.55 6.82
CA GLY A 145 17.99 16.16 5.83
C GLY A 145 17.94 15.47 4.47
N VAL A 146 16.74 15.07 4.03
CA VAL A 146 16.52 14.35 2.76
C VAL A 146 15.66 15.18 1.79
N ASP A 147 15.77 14.91 0.49
CA ASP A 147 14.95 15.56 -0.54
C ASP A 147 13.77 14.71 -1.01
N SER A 148 13.76 13.42 -0.65
CA SER A 148 12.68 12.51 -0.98
C SER A 148 12.60 11.37 0.02
N TYR A 149 11.42 10.81 0.23
CA TYR A 149 11.22 9.63 1.06
C TYR A 149 10.09 8.74 0.54
N LEU A 150 10.21 7.44 0.82
CA LEU A 150 9.17 6.46 0.51
C LEU A 150 8.03 6.56 1.54
N THR A 151 6.80 6.65 1.06
CA THR A 151 5.58 6.64 1.88
C THR A 151 4.57 5.61 1.38
N ALA A 152 3.41 5.52 2.03
CA ALA A 152 2.39 4.54 1.72
C ALA A 152 0.96 5.08 1.84
N TYR A 153 0.06 4.53 1.02
CA TYR A 153 -1.39 4.81 1.08
C TYR A 153 -2.22 3.61 1.54
N GLY A 154 -1.58 2.53 1.98
CA GLY A 154 -2.27 1.41 2.60
C GLY A 154 -1.41 0.16 2.65
N LEU A 155 -1.55 -0.58 3.75
CA LEU A 155 -0.98 -1.92 3.92
C LEU A 155 -2.10 -2.84 4.41
N VAL A 156 -2.34 -3.92 3.67
CA VAL A 156 -3.36 -4.90 4.02
C VAL A 156 -2.81 -6.32 3.91
N VAL A 157 -3.23 -7.16 4.86
CA VAL A 157 -2.96 -8.60 4.87
C VAL A 157 -4.30 -9.32 4.89
N ALA A 158 -4.44 -10.31 4.02
CA ALA A 158 -5.62 -11.15 3.95
C ALA A 158 -5.93 -11.77 5.34
N PRO A 159 -7.19 -11.75 5.81
CA PRO A 159 -7.54 -12.10 7.18
C PRO A 159 -7.00 -13.45 7.66
N GLU A 160 -7.00 -14.44 6.78
CA GLU A 160 -6.54 -15.79 7.04
C GLU A 160 -5.02 -15.89 7.28
N TRP A 161 -4.26 -14.86 6.91
CA TRP A 161 -2.80 -14.75 7.14
C TRP A 161 -2.43 -13.83 8.30
N ARG A 162 -3.42 -13.26 9.00
CA ARG A 162 -3.17 -12.45 10.20
C ARG A 162 -2.61 -13.32 11.32
N GLY A 163 -1.76 -12.72 12.15
CA GLY A 163 -1.01 -13.45 13.17
C GLY A 163 0.26 -14.13 12.66
N CYS A 164 0.49 -14.22 11.34
CA CYS A 164 1.71 -14.77 10.76
C CYS A 164 2.82 -13.71 10.51
N HIS A 165 2.68 -12.50 11.06
CA HIS A 165 3.61 -11.38 10.90
C HIS A 165 3.88 -10.93 9.44
N ILE A 166 2.99 -11.24 8.50
CA ILE A 166 3.20 -10.89 7.08
C ILE A 166 3.37 -9.39 6.87
N GLY A 167 2.59 -8.55 7.56
CA GLY A 167 2.73 -7.10 7.46
C GLY A 167 4.13 -6.60 7.83
N LYS A 168 4.75 -7.20 8.86
CA LYS A 168 6.15 -6.91 9.25
C LYS A 168 7.12 -7.30 8.13
N GLU A 169 6.95 -8.47 7.53
CA GLU A 169 7.85 -8.93 6.46
C GLU A 169 7.69 -8.09 5.19
N ILE A 170 6.49 -7.58 4.87
CA ILE A 170 6.29 -6.59 3.81
C ILE A 170 7.04 -5.29 4.13
N LEU A 171 6.93 -4.78 5.36
CA LEU A 171 7.59 -3.55 5.78
C LEU A 171 9.13 -3.62 5.74
N LYS A 172 9.72 -4.81 5.96
CA LYS A 172 11.18 -5.01 5.85
C LYS A 172 11.70 -4.98 4.41
N ALA A 173 10.84 -5.29 3.45
CA ALA A 173 11.22 -5.44 2.05
C ALA A 173 11.17 -4.13 1.26
N ARG A 174 10.70 -3.05 1.89
CA ARG A 174 10.57 -1.72 1.30
C ARG A 174 11.45 -0.71 2.02
#